data_AF-A0A6A8DBE5-F1
#
_entry.id   AF-A0A6A8DBE5-F1
#
_cell.length_a   1.000
_cell.length_b   1.000
_cell.length_c   1.000
_cell.angle_alpha   90.00
_cell.angle_beta   90.00
_cell.angle_gamma   90.00
#
_symmetry.space_group_name_H-M   'P 1'
#
loop_
_entity.id
_entity.type
_entity.pdbx_description
1 polymer ?
#
loop_
_entity_poly.entity_id
_entity_poly.type
_entity_poly.pdbx_seq_one_letter_code
_entity_poly.pdbx_strand_id
1 'polypeptide(L)'
;MVMMISNNDSEYKEIKMGNYDLFFKKPYEILYNINDFLISLWFFLGSVCFLFDNWRNIGIWIFIIASAQLGIRPLIRIIHSIHLKRYVKKYNDNQSTK
;
A
#
# COMPACT_ATOMS: atom_id res chain seq x y z
N MET A 1 20.91 4.51 -54.66
CA MET A 1 21.44 5.70 -53.97
C MET A 1 20.29 6.70 -53.96
N VAL A 2 19.43 6.73 -52.95
CA VAL A 2 19.68 7.24 -51.60
C VAL A 2 18.85 6.44 -50.57
N MET A 3 19.49 6.00 -49.49
CA MET A 3 18.82 5.68 -48.21
C MET A 3 18.55 6.99 -47.47
N MET A 4 17.39 7.11 -46.81
CA MET A 4 17.21 7.52 -45.39
C MET A 4 15.77 8.00 -45.15
N ILE A 5 15.01 7.30 -44.29
CA ILE A 5 14.60 7.65 -42.91
C ILE A 5 13.26 8.40 -42.86
N SER A 6 12.25 7.76 -42.25
CA SER A 6 11.66 8.25 -40.99
C SER A 6 10.62 7.23 -40.48
N ASN A 7 11.03 6.41 -39.52
CA ASN A 7 10.13 5.85 -38.52
C ASN A 7 9.61 7.03 -37.70
N ASN A 8 8.30 7.27 -37.63
CA ASN A 8 7.59 7.63 -36.39
C ASN A 8 6.12 8.00 -36.65
N ASP A 9 5.23 7.00 -36.71
CA ASP A 9 3.81 7.23 -36.37
C ASP A 9 3.54 6.47 -35.07
N SER A 10 4.03 7.08 -34.00
CA SER A 10 3.77 6.77 -32.60
C SER A 10 2.31 7.03 -32.27
N GLU A 11 1.41 6.18 -32.76
CA GLU A 11 -0.01 6.26 -32.43
C GLU A 11 -0.56 4.93 -31.97
N TYR A 12 -0.06 4.37 -30.86
CA TYR A 12 -0.90 3.43 -30.12
C TYR A 12 -0.57 3.37 -28.63
N LYS A 13 -1.66 3.62 -27.89
CA LYS A 13 -1.94 3.30 -26.49
C LYS A 13 -1.37 4.26 -25.48
N GLU A 14 -2.17 5.28 -25.21
CA GLU A 14 -2.61 5.60 -23.85
C GLU A 14 -2.38 4.40 -22.93
N ILE A 15 -1.33 4.47 -22.13
CA ILE A 15 -1.08 3.53 -21.04
C ILE A 15 -2.17 3.87 -20.04
N LYS A 16 -3.34 3.25 -20.23
CA LYS A 16 -4.46 3.30 -19.30
C LYS A 16 -3.91 2.90 -17.95
N MET A 17 -3.81 3.92 -17.10
CA MET A 17 -3.88 3.87 -15.65
C MET A 17 -4.72 2.65 -15.25
N GLY A 18 -4.04 1.59 -14.84
CA GLY A 18 -4.68 0.30 -14.69
C GLY A 18 -3.91 -0.57 -13.74
N ASN A 19 -3.67 -0.05 -12.53
CA ASN A 19 -3.22 -0.83 -11.37
C ASN A 19 -4.34 -1.82 -10.97
N TYR A 20 -4.67 -2.76 -11.85
CA TYR A 20 -5.74 -3.74 -11.69
C TYR A 20 -5.20 -5.16 -11.53
N ASP A 21 -3.93 -5.35 -11.18
CA ASP A 21 -3.39 -6.63 -10.70
C ASP A 21 -3.34 -6.66 -9.16
N LEU A 22 -4.48 -6.45 -8.51
CA LEU A 22 -4.67 -6.72 -7.07
C LEU A 22 -5.73 -7.81 -6.85
N PHE A 23 -5.80 -8.77 -7.78
CA PHE A 23 -6.62 -9.95 -7.59
C PHE A 23 -5.75 -11.20 -7.36
N PHE A 24 -5.52 -11.45 -6.07
CA PHE A 24 -5.47 -12.77 -5.43
C PHE A 24 -4.31 -13.72 -5.76
N LYS A 25 -3.22 -13.60 -4.99
CA LYS A 25 -2.52 -14.77 -4.41
C LYS A 25 -1.54 -14.45 -3.27
N LYS A 26 -1.67 -13.30 -2.62
CA LYS A 26 -0.83 -12.96 -1.45
C LYS A 26 -1.71 -12.88 -0.22
N PRO A 27 -1.68 -13.87 0.71
CA PRO A 27 -2.41 -13.79 1.97
C PRO A 27 -2.13 -12.47 2.71
N TYR A 28 -0.96 -11.87 2.47
CA TYR A 28 -0.56 -10.56 2.97
C TYR A 28 -1.58 -9.44 2.72
N GLU A 29 -2.22 -9.35 1.55
CA GLU A 29 -3.13 -8.23 1.25
C GLU A 29 -4.45 -8.35 2.02
N ILE A 30 -4.98 -9.56 2.09
CA ILE A 30 -6.18 -9.88 2.87
C ILE A 30 -5.88 -9.68 4.36
N LEU A 31 -4.69 -10.09 4.84
CA LEU A 31 -4.23 -9.83 6.20
C LEU A 31 -4.20 -8.33 6.53
N TYR A 32 -3.76 -7.47 5.61
CA TYR A 32 -3.76 -6.02 5.83
C TYR A 32 -5.15 -5.43 5.92
N ASN A 33 -6.09 -5.92 5.10
CA ASN A 33 -7.47 -5.47 5.15
C ASN A 33 -8.16 -5.91 6.45
N ILE A 34 -7.94 -7.16 6.86
CA ILE A 34 -8.44 -7.70 8.13
C ILE A 34 -7.85 -6.94 9.33
N ASN A 35 -6.54 -6.65 9.33
CA ASN A 35 -5.90 -5.91 10.42
C ASN A 35 -6.51 -4.51 10.61
N ASP A 36 -6.86 -3.83 9.52
CA ASP A 36 -7.50 -2.50 9.55
C ASP A 36 -8.91 -2.55 10.12
N PHE A 37 -9.66 -3.58 9.72
CA PHE A 37 -10.97 -3.84 10.29
C PHE A 37 -10.87 -4.15 11.80
N LEU A 38 -9.88 -4.94 12.21
CA LEU A 38 -9.61 -5.21 13.62
C LEU A 38 -9.27 -3.94 14.42
N ILE A 39 -8.44 -3.05 13.87
CA ILE A 39 -8.14 -1.75 14.49
C ILE A 39 -9.42 -0.96 14.71
N SER A 40 -10.27 -0.87 13.68
CA SER A 40 -11.57 -0.19 13.77
C SER A 40 -12.46 -0.80 14.86
N LEU A 41 -12.52 -2.14 14.92
CA LEU A 41 -13.30 -2.86 15.92
C LEU A 41 -12.77 -2.65 17.34
N TRP A 42 -11.45 -2.68 17.55
CA TRP A 42 -10.83 -2.42 18.85
C TRP A 42 -11.00 -0.96 19.30
N PHE A 43 -10.87 0.01 18.40
CA PHE A 43 -11.17 1.40 18.72
C PHE A 43 -12.62 1.57 19.15
N PHE A 44 -13.56 0.96 18.42
CA PHE A 44 -14.98 1.00 18.76
C PHE A 44 -15.28 0.36 20.13
N LEU A 45 -14.79 -0.86 20.35
CA LEU A 45 -14.99 -1.57 21.61
C LEU A 45 -14.29 -0.87 22.79
N GLY A 46 -13.09 -0.35 22.59
CA GLY A 46 -12.36 0.45 23.57
C GLY A 46 -13.14 1.71 23.97
N SER A 47 -13.73 2.41 22.99
CA SER A 47 -14.60 3.56 23.24
C SER A 47 -15.84 3.19 24.05
N VAL A 48 -16.49 2.05 23.75
CA VAL A 48 -17.65 1.57 24.53
C VAL A 48 -17.23 1.18 25.95
N CYS A 49 -16.10 0.48 26.13
CA CYS A 49 -15.58 0.11 27.45
C CYS A 49 -15.24 1.33 28.30
N PHE A 50 -14.81 2.44 27.68
CA PHE A 50 -14.48 3.67 28.38
C PHE A 50 -15.69 4.37 29.01
N LEU A 51 -16.91 4.06 28.55
CA LEU A 51 -18.16 4.58 29.12
C LEU A 51 -18.48 3.97 30.50
N PHE A 52 -17.91 2.82 30.82
CA PHE A 52 -18.17 2.11 32.08
C PHE A 52 -16.91 2.11 32.96
N ASP A 53 -17.00 2.73 34.15
CA ASP A 53 -15.88 2.86 35.09
C ASP A 53 -15.19 1.52 35.41
N ASN A 54 -15.97 0.45 35.60
CA ASN A 54 -15.45 -0.89 35.91
C ASN A 54 -14.66 -1.53 34.76
N TRP A 55 -14.91 -1.12 33.51
CA TRP A 55 -14.32 -1.74 32.31
C TRP A 55 -13.21 -0.86 31.70
N ARG A 56 -12.96 0.31 32.28
CA ARG A 56 -11.97 1.27 31.79
C ARG A 56 -10.57 0.68 31.68
N ASN A 57 -10.14 -0.13 32.66
CA ASN A 57 -8.83 -0.80 32.60
C ASN A 57 -8.70 -1.69 31.37
N ILE A 58 -9.75 -2.46 31.03
CA ILE A 58 -9.77 -3.34 29.86
C ILE A 58 -9.75 -2.50 28.57
N GLY A 59 -10.53 -1.41 28.53
CA GLY A 59 -10.55 -0.47 27.40
C GLY A 59 -9.17 0.14 27.10
N ILE A 60 -8.40 0.49 28.14
CA ILE A 60 -7.03 1.03 27.98
C ILE A 60 -6.12 0.00 27.29
N TRP A 61 -6.14 -1.26 27.73
CA TRP A 61 -5.34 -2.32 27.09
C TRP A 61 -5.74 -2.56 25.63
N ILE A 62 -7.03 -2.52 25.32
CA ILE A 62 -7.53 -2.63 23.94
C ILE A 62 -6.99 -1.47 23.08
N PHE A 63 -7.01 -0.23 23.59
CA PHE A 63 -6.44 0.91 22.87
C PHE A 63 -4.94 0.80 22.64
N ILE A 64 -4.17 0.27 23.59
CA ILE A 64 -2.73 0.03 23.43
C ILE A 64 -2.48 -0.95 22.27
N ILE A 65 -3.22 -2.07 22.25
CA ILE A 65 -3.10 -3.07 21.18
C ILE A 65 -3.51 -2.48 19.82
N ALA A 66 -4.63 -1.75 19.79
CA ALA A 66 -5.12 -1.11 18.57
C ALA A 66 -4.11 -0.10 18.00
N SER A 67 -3.49 0.71 18.88
CA SER A 67 -2.46 1.68 18.51
C SER A 67 -1.23 1.00 17.90
N ALA A 68 -0.77 -0.11 18.50
CA ALA A 68 0.32 -0.90 17.96
C ALA A 68 -0.02 -1.47 16.56
N GLN A 69 -1.25 -1.98 16.36
CA GLN A 69 -1.70 -2.47 15.06
C GLN A 69 -1.77 -1.36 13.99
N LEU A 70 -2.12 -0.14 14.39
CA LEU A 70 -2.22 1.01 13.48
C LEU A 70 -0.86 1.35 12.84
N GLY A 71 0.25 1.11 13.56
CA GLY A 71 1.62 1.30 13.07
C GLY A 71 2.06 0.32 11.98
N ILE A 72 1.41 -0.83 11.82
CA ILE A 72 1.80 -1.86 10.85
C ILE A 72 1.67 -1.34 9.41
N ARG A 73 0.55 -0.69 9.08
CA ARG A 73 0.27 -0.15 7.73
C ARG A 73 1.31 0.89 7.24
N PRO A 74 1.63 1.95 8.00
CA PRO A 74 2.65 2.91 7.59
C PRO A 74 4.05 2.27 7.52
N LEU A 75 4.37 1.31 8.39
CA LEU A 75 5.68 0.64 8.37
C LEU A 75 5.91 -0.12 7.06
N ILE A 76 4.92 -0.89 6.60
CA ILE A 76 5.00 -1.62 5.33
C ILE A 76 5.04 -0.67 4.14
N ARG A 77 4.27 0.41 4.16
CA ARG A 77 4.32 1.45 3.12
C ARG A 77 5.71 2.05 3.00
N ILE A 78 6.37 2.36 4.12
CA ILE A 78 7.73 2.91 4.15
C ILE A 78 8.71 1.90 3.55
N ILE A 79 8.71 0.64 4.01
CA ILE A 79 9.61 -0.41 3.50
C ILE A 79 9.43 -0.60 1.99
N HIS A 80 8.18 -0.65 1.52
CA HIS A 80 7.88 -0.80 0.10
C HIS A 80 8.36 0.41 -0.73
N SER A 81 8.14 1.64 -0.24
CA SER A 81 8.57 2.86 -0.93
C SER A 81 10.09 2.96 -1.11
N ILE A 82 10.86 2.47 -0.13
CA ILE A 82 12.33 2.46 -0.18
C ILE A 82 12.81 1.40 -1.19
N HIS A 83 12.18 0.23 -1.23
CA HIS A 83 12.54 -0.84 -2.16
C HIS A 83 12.21 -0.47 -3.62
N LEU A 84 11.07 0.17 -3.87
CA LEU A 84 10.61 0.55 -5.21
C LEU A 84 11.52 1.61 -5.86
N LYS A 85 12.10 2.53 -5.07
CA LYS A 85 13.06 3.52 -5.57
C LYS A 85 14.30 2.91 -6.23
N ARG A 86 14.68 1.67 -5.89
CA ARG A 86 15.82 0.99 -6.52
C ARG A 86 15.52 0.44 -7.92
N TYR A 87 14.26 0.14 -8.24
CA TYR A 87 13.88 -0.41 -9.56
C TYR A 87 13.57 0.68 -10.59
N VAL A 88 13.01 1.82 -10.17
CA VAL A 88 12.69 2.95 -11.08
C VAL A 88 13.95 3.50 -11.77
N LYS A 89 15.12 3.44 -11.12
CA LYS A 89 16.37 3.94 -11.70
C LYS A 89 16.84 3.13 -12.93
N LYS A 90 16.46 1.85 -13.04
CA LYS A 90 16.91 0.97 -14.12
C LYS A 90 16.11 1.13 -15.42
N TYR A 91 14.95 1.78 -15.37
CA TYR A 91 14.12 2.02 -16.56
C TYR A 91 14.50 3.33 -17.27
N ASN A 92 14.94 4.35 -16.53
CA ASN A 92 15.34 5.64 -17.11
C ASN A 92 16.70 5.60 -17.82
N ASP A 93 17.67 4.79 -17.37
CA ASP A 93 18.99 4.70 -18.05
C ASP A 93 18.92 4.02 -19.43
N ASN A 94 17.94 3.14 -19.66
CA ASN A 94 17.77 2.45 -20.95
C ASN A 94 16.99 3.28 -21.99
N GLN A 95 16.39 4.40 -21.60
CA GLN A 95 15.71 5.34 -22.51
C GLN A 95 16.64 6.48 -22.97
N SER A 96 17.74 6.77 -22.25
CA SER A 96 18.73 7.78 -22.68
C SER A 96 19.88 7.23 -23.55
N THR A 97 19.85 5.93 -23.87
CA THR A 97 20.88 5.25 -24.67
C THR A 97 20.38 4.74 -26.03
N LYS A 98 19.16 5.11 -26.44
CA LYS A 98 18.65 4.97 -27.82
C LYS A 98 18.42 6.35 -28.42
#